data_AF-A0A0B2VLE1-F1
#
_entry.id   AF-A0A0B2VLE1-F1
#
_cell.length_a   1.000
_cell.length_b   1.000
_cell.length_c   1.000
_cell.angle_alpha   90.00
_cell.angle_beta   90.00
_cell.angle_gamma   90.00
#
_symmetry.space_group_name_H-M   'P 1'
#
loop_
_entity.id
_entity.type
_entity.pdbx_description
1 polymer ?
#
loop_
_entity_poly.entity_id
_entity_poly.type
_entity_poly.pdbx_seq_one_letter_code
_entity_poly.pdbx_strand_id
1 'polypeptide(L)'
;MAACEKLAKFHNEHIAYYDPHKGRDNEKRLTGKHETASIREFTYGVADRSASVRISRQTDQDGYGYLEDRRPSSNCDPYSVTEAIVRTVCLNERKLSQTYTPNVRNAKKMARAVGTLTNEGDSDDE
;
A
#
# COMPACT_ATOMS: atom_id res chain seq x y z
N MET A 1 10.51 15.45 -4.78
CA MET A 1 9.82 14.26 -4.20
C MET A 1 8.65 14.59 -3.27
N ALA A 2 8.34 15.88 -3.02
CA ALA A 2 7.27 16.30 -2.11
C ALA A 2 5.88 15.67 -2.38
N ALA A 3 5.55 15.32 -3.63
CA ALA A 3 4.29 14.65 -3.96
C ALA A 3 4.19 13.24 -3.31
N CYS A 4 5.24 12.43 -3.41
CA CYS A 4 5.27 11.08 -2.83
C CYS A 4 5.18 11.14 -1.30
N GLU A 5 5.83 12.11 -0.67
CA GLU A 5 5.76 12.32 0.79
C GLU A 5 4.36 12.71 1.26
N LYS A 6 3.63 13.52 0.47
CA LYS A 6 2.22 13.83 0.76
C LYS A 6 1.35 12.59 0.62
N LEU A 7 1.52 11.81 -0.46
CA LEU A 7 0.79 10.56 -0.68
C LEU A 7 1.06 9.52 0.42
N ALA A 8 2.29 9.46 0.95
CA ALA A 8 2.67 8.57 2.03
C ALA A 8 1.86 8.82 3.31
N LYS A 9 1.62 10.10 3.65
CA LYS A 9 0.89 10.50 4.87
C LYS A 9 -0.58 10.08 4.86
N PHE A 10 -1.16 9.90 3.66
CA PHE A 10 -2.57 9.58 3.48
C PHE A 10 -2.76 8.20 2.82
N HIS A 11 -1.83 7.27 3.03
CA HIS A 11 -1.86 5.98 2.36
C HIS A 11 -3.19 5.24 2.54
N ASN A 12 -3.66 5.10 3.78
CA ASN A 12 -4.89 4.37 4.11
C ASN A 12 -6.12 5.07 3.53
N GLU A 13 -6.15 6.39 3.53
CA GLU A 13 -7.20 7.17 2.92
C GLU A 13 -7.27 6.90 1.41
N HIS A 14 -6.14 7.00 0.71
CA HIS A 14 -6.08 6.70 -0.72
C HIS A 14 -6.53 5.27 -1.04
N ILE A 15 -6.10 4.27 -0.27
CA ILE A 15 -6.54 2.88 -0.45
C ILE A 15 -8.06 2.74 -0.38
N ALA A 16 -8.74 3.52 0.47
CA ALA A 16 -10.20 3.52 0.55
C ALA A 16 -10.90 4.13 -0.67
N TYR A 17 -10.26 5.04 -1.39
CA TYR A 17 -10.79 5.61 -2.64
C TYR A 17 -10.45 4.78 -3.88
N TYR A 18 -9.49 3.86 -3.74
CA TYR A 18 -8.90 3.11 -4.86
C TYR A 18 -9.65 1.81 -5.20
N ASP A 19 -10.79 1.58 -4.55
CA ASP A 19 -11.68 0.43 -4.71
C ASP A 19 -13.09 0.82 -4.21
N PRO A 20 -14.18 0.49 -4.94
CA PRO A 20 -15.56 0.69 -4.48
C PRO A 20 -15.86 0.09 -3.10
N HIS A 21 -15.14 -0.97 -2.73
CA HIS A 21 -15.27 -1.63 -1.44
C HIS A 21 -14.26 -1.14 -0.39
N LYS A 22 -13.78 0.10 -0.50
CA LYS A 22 -12.94 0.78 0.49
C LYS A 22 -11.63 0.05 0.80
N GLY A 23 -11.01 -0.54 -0.23
CA GLY A 23 -9.73 -1.24 -0.14
C GLY A 23 -9.84 -2.73 0.15
N ARG A 24 -11.05 -3.26 0.38
CA ARG A 24 -11.27 -4.68 0.71
C ARG A 24 -10.99 -5.59 -0.48
N ASP A 25 -11.26 -5.15 -1.70
CA ASP A 25 -10.87 -5.94 -2.89
C ASP A 25 -9.39 -5.80 -3.19
N ASN A 26 -8.85 -4.61 -2.96
CA ASN A 26 -7.45 -4.32 -3.18
C ASN A 26 -6.54 -5.15 -2.23
N GLU A 27 -7.01 -5.54 -1.04
CA GLU A 27 -6.31 -6.46 -0.12
C GLU A 27 -5.88 -7.76 -0.79
N LYS A 28 -6.69 -8.28 -1.73
CA LYS A 28 -6.42 -9.54 -2.44
C LYS A 28 -5.28 -9.39 -3.45
N ARG A 29 -5.06 -8.17 -3.96
CA ARG A 29 -4.08 -7.84 -4.99
C ARG A 29 -2.78 -7.31 -4.40
N LEU A 30 -2.86 -6.31 -3.51
CA LEU A 30 -1.73 -5.61 -2.91
C LEU A 30 -1.11 -6.41 -1.76
N THR A 31 -0.43 -7.49 -2.13
CA THR A 31 0.11 -8.47 -1.19
C THR A 31 1.62 -8.35 -0.96
N GLY A 32 2.31 -7.47 -1.71
CA GLY A 32 3.77 -7.45 -1.76
C GLY A 32 4.38 -8.50 -2.69
N LYS A 33 3.55 -9.38 -3.29
CA LYS A 33 3.97 -10.43 -4.23
C LYS A 33 3.55 -10.05 -5.66
N HIS A 34 4.15 -10.72 -6.65
CA HIS A 34 3.77 -10.56 -8.07
C HIS A 34 3.85 -9.11 -8.58
N GLU A 35 4.95 -8.40 -8.30
CA GLU A 35 5.15 -7.00 -8.71
C GLU A 35 4.06 -6.04 -8.18
N THR A 36 3.54 -6.31 -6.98
CA THR A 36 2.62 -5.43 -6.26
C THR A 36 3.22 -4.99 -4.93
N ALA A 37 2.82 -3.80 -4.47
CA ALA A 37 3.16 -3.34 -3.13
C ALA A 37 2.28 -4.01 -2.07
N SER A 38 2.72 -3.99 -0.82
CA SER A 38 1.87 -4.32 0.33
C SER A 38 0.81 -3.24 0.53
N ILE A 39 -0.44 -3.63 0.80
CA ILE A 39 -1.53 -2.70 1.13
C ILE A 39 -1.33 -1.96 2.47
N ARG A 40 -0.36 -2.36 3.28
CA ARG A 40 -0.12 -1.82 4.63
C ARG A 40 0.94 -0.74 4.67
N GLU A 41 1.83 -0.73 3.68
CA GLU A 41 3.04 0.08 3.68
C GLU A 41 3.11 0.89 2.39
N PHE A 42 3.39 2.18 2.53
CA PHE A 42 3.65 3.03 1.37
C PHE A 42 5.15 3.04 1.06
N THR A 43 5.48 2.72 -0.18
CA THR A 43 6.84 2.75 -0.71
C THR A 43 6.87 3.43 -2.06
N TYR A 44 7.97 4.10 -2.39
CA TYR A 44 8.18 4.65 -3.71
C TYR A 44 9.65 4.54 -4.12
N GLY A 45 9.91 4.40 -5.41
CA GLY A 45 11.27 4.16 -5.90
C GLY A 45 11.43 4.39 -7.40
N VAL A 46 12.69 4.61 -7.81
CA VAL A 46 13.06 4.76 -9.23
C VAL A 46 13.11 3.40 -9.88
N ALA A 47 12.36 3.24 -10.97
CA ALA A 47 12.20 1.99 -11.72
C ALA A 47 11.70 0.78 -10.89
N ASP A 48 11.20 0.99 -9.67
CA ASP A 48 10.74 -0.07 -8.79
C ASP A 48 9.28 -0.46 -9.09
N ARG A 49 9.10 -1.66 -9.64
CA ARG A 49 7.78 -2.26 -9.92
C ARG A 49 7.16 -2.96 -8.72
N SER A 50 7.82 -3.03 -7.57
CA SER A 50 7.23 -3.54 -6.33
C SER A 50 6.72 -2.41 -5.44
N ALA A 51 7.09 -1.15 -5.74
CA ALA A 51 6.68 0.02 -4.98
C ALA A 51 5.21 0.41 -5.19
N SER A 52 4.66 1.12 -4.20
CA SER A 52 3.32 1.74 -4.30
C SER A 52 3.28 2.81 -5.38
N VAL A 53 4.31 3.66 -5.44
CA VAL A 53 4.48 4.68 -6.47
C VAL A 53 5.80 4.45 -7.20
N ARG A 54 5.76 4.38 -8.53
CA ARG A 54 6.96 4.21 -9.36
C ARG A 54 7.33 5.54 -10.00
N ILE A 55 8.62 5.86 -9.97
CA ILE A 55 9.21 6.95 -10.75
C ILE A 55 9.92 6.30 -11.94
N SER A 56 9.60 6.72 -13.16
CA SER A 56 10.26 6.18 -14.35
C SER A 56 11.75 6.56 -14.34
N ARG A 57 12.63 5.66 -14.81
CA ARG A 57 14.06 5.94 -14.89
C ARG A 57 14.37 7.18 -15.72
N GLN A 58 13.61 7.38 -16.80
CA GLN A 58 13.75 8.56 -17.66
C GLN A 58 13.37 9.85 -16.90
N THR A 59 12.25 9.84 -16.17
CA THR A 59 11.83 10.99 -15.35
C THR A 59 12.85 11.35 -14.26
N ASP A 60 13.48 10.35 -13.65
CA ASP A 60 14.53 10.56 -12.66
C ASP A 60 15.80 11.16 -13.30
N GLN A 61 16.20 10.65 -14.47
CA GLN A 61 17.35 11.15 -15.23
C GLN A 61 17.14 12.58 -15.75
N ASP A 62 15.96 12.89 -16.25
CA ASP A 62 15.62 14.20 -16.83
C ASP A 62 15.34 15.26 -15.75
N GLY A 63 15.03 14.83 -14.53
CA GLY A 63 14.65 15.72 -13.42
C GLY A 63 13.22 16.28 -13.51
N TYR A 64 12.45 15.88 -14.53
CA TYR A 64 11.04 16.23 -14.71
C TYR A 64 10.26 15.12 -15.41
N GLY A 65 8.94 15.14 -15.27
CA GLY A 65 8.07 14.12 -15.85
C GLY A 65 6.90 13.79 -14.93
N TYR A 66 6.65 12.50 -14.70
CA TYR A 66 5.49 12.02 -13.96
C TYR A 66 5.83 10.90 -12.97
N LEU A 67 4.96 10.70 -12.00
CA LEU A 67 4.93 9.53 -11.11
C LEU A 67 3.78 8.61 -11.51
N GLU A 68 3.92 7.32 -11.21
CA GLU A 68 2.89 6.31 -11.46
C GLU A 68 2.41 5.74 -10.13
N ASP A 69 1.16 6.03 -9.74
CA ASP A 69 0.54 5.39 -8.59
C ASP A 69 -0.03 4.03 -8.99
N ARG A 70 0.51 2.95 -8.40
CA ARG A 70 0.22 1.55 -8.77
C ARG A 70 -0.75 0.87 -7.80
N ARG A 71 -1.24 1.63 -6.82
CA ARG A 71 -2.21 1.19 -5.82
C ARG A 71 -3.66 1.16 -6.31
N PRO A 72 -4.15 1.93 -7.30
CA PRO A 72 -5.52 1.81 -7.78
C PRO A 72 -5.88 0.38 -8.22
N SER A 73 -7.05 -0.10 -7.81
CA SER A 73 -7.59 -1.39 -8.25
C SER A 73 -8.14 -1.28 -9.68
N SER A 74 -8.25 -2.41 -10.39
CA SER A 74 -8.82 -2.43 -11.74
C SER A 74 -10.31 -2.05 -11.77
N ASN A 75 -11.02 -2.20 -10.65
CA ASN A 75 -12.43 -1.83 -10.48
C ASN A 75 -12.61 -0.42 -9.86
N CYS A 76 -11.54 0.38 -9.74
CA CYS A 76 -11.65 1.71 -9.16
C CYS A 76 -12.53 2.65 -9.99
N ASP A 77 -13.18 3.60 -9.32
CA ASP A 77 -13.79 4.75 -9.99
C ASP A 77 -12.68 5.77 -10.31
N PRO A 78 -12.42 6.07 -11.60
CA PRO A 78 -11.34 6.99 -11.98
C PRO A 78 -11.57 8.41 -11.44
N TYR A 79 -12.83 8.84 -11.25
CA TYR A 79 -13.12 10.16 -10.69
C TYR A 79 -12.70 10.24 -9.22
N SER A 80 -13.08 9.23 -8.43
CA SER A 80 -12.66 9.11 -7.03
C SER A 80 -11.13 9.07 -6.87
N VAL A 81 -10.42 8.33 -7.74
CA VAL A 81 -8.95 8.23 -7.70
C VAL A 81 -8.29 9.57 -8.02
N THR A 82 -8.70 10.20 -9.11
CA THR A 82 -8.09 11.47 -9.56
C THR A 82 -8.37 12.61 -8.57
N GLU A 83 -9.59 12.69 -8.03
CA GLU A 83 -9.94 13.64 -6.98
C GLU A 83 -9.04 13.49 -5.74
N ALA A 84 -8.85 12.26 -5.25
CA ALA A 84 -8.00 11.99 -4.09
C ALA A 84 -6.54 12.42 -4.32
N ILE A 85 -5.99 12.13 -5.51
CA ILE A 85 -4.62 12.54 -5.87
C ILE A 85 -4.49 14.06 -5.89
N VAL A 86 -5.42 14.77 -6.54
CA VAL A 86 -5.37 16.24 -6.64
C VAL A 86 -5.54 16.90 -5.28
N ARG A 87 -6.49 16.44 -4.46
CA ARG A 87 -6.71 16.96 -3.10
C ARG A 87 -5.46 16.85 -2.23
N THR A 88 -4.81 15.69 -2.27
CA THR A 88 -3.61 15.42 -1.46
C THR A 88 -2.38 16.17 -1.98
N VAL A 89 -2.10 16.09 -3.28
CA VAL A 89 -0.84 16.59 -3.84
C VAL A 89 -0.87 18.09 -4.11
N CYS A 90 -1.98 18.59 -4.66
CA CYS A 90 -2.12 19.95 -5.15
C CYS A 90 -2.80 20.88 -4.14
N LEU A 91 -3.85 20.42 -3.45
CA LEU A 91 -4.66 21.26 -2.56
C LEU A 91 -4.25 21.20 -1.08
N ASN A 92 -3.31 20.33 -0.71
CA ASN A 92 -2.82 20.15 0.67
C ASN A 92 -3.94 19.89 1.69
N GLU A 93 -4.98 19.17 1.30
CA GLU A 93 -6.06 18.84 2.23
C GLU A 93 -5.53 17.99 3.39
N ARG A 94 -5.98 18.32 4.62
CA ARG A 94 -5.49 17.68 5.84
C ARG A 94 -6.11 16.30 6.09
N LYS A 95 -7.19 15.94 5.39
CA LYS A 95 -7.90 14.67 5.58
C LYS A 95 -8.87 14.40 4.43
N LEU A 96 -8.87 13.18 3.90
CA LEU A 96 -9.93 12.69 3.01
C LEU A 96 -11.05 12.05 3.85
N SER A 97 -12.26 11.95 3.29
CA SER A 97 -13.44 11.54 4.09
C SER A 97 -13.50 10.04 4.37
N GLN A 98 -12.74 9.22 3.64
CA GLN A 98 -12.70 7.77 3.79
C GLN A 98 -11.31 7.30 4.22
N THR A 99 -11.25 6.24 5.03
CA THR A 99 -9.99 5.61 5.47
C THR A 99 -10.12 4.10 5.45
N TYR A 100 -9.09 3.42 4.95
CA TYR A 100 -9.02 1.97 4.91
C TYR A 100 -8.60 1.44 6.28
N THR A 101 -9.37 0.47 6.78
CA THR A 101 -9.06 -0.25 8.01
C THR A 101 -8.78 -1.72 7.68
N PRO A 102 -7.53 -2.21 7.83
CA PRO A 102 -7.20 -3.60 7.55
C PRO A 102 -7.96 -4.52 8.51
N ASN A 103 -8.46 -5.66 8.01
CA ASN A 103 -9.21 -6.60 8.86
C ASN A 103 -8.27 -7.34 9.82
N VAL A 104 -8.33 -6.94 11.09
CA VAL A 104 -7.48 -7.43 12.19
C VAL A 104 -7.82 -8.87 12.63
N ARG A 105 -8.96 -9.44 12.22
CA ARG A 105 -9.38 -10.79 12.67
C ARG A 105 -8.45 -11.91 12.18
N ASN A 106 -7.83 -11.76 11.01
CA ASN A 106 -6.90 -12.78 10.49
C ASN A 106 -5.49 -12.66 11.08
N ALA A 107 -5.05 -11.46 11.48
CA ALA A 107 -3.73 -11.25 12.06
C ALA A 107 -3.57 -11.97 13.41
N LYS A 108 -4.60 -11.94 14.27
CA LYS A 108 -4.62 -12.72 15.53
C LYS A 108 -4.61 -14.23 15.31
N LYS A 109 -5.28 -14.72 14.25
CA LYS A 109 -5.33 -16.15 13.94
C LYS A 109 -4.00 -16.67 13.41
N MET A 110 -3.26 -15.86 12.62
CA MET A 110 -1.91 -16.19 12.17
C MET A 110 -0.87 -16.09 13.28
N ALA A 111 -0.92 -15.06 14.13
CA ALA A 111 -0.01 -14.93 15.27
C ALA A 111 -0.12 -16.12 16.25
N ARG A 112 -1.32 -16.65 16.44
CA ARG A 112 -1.56 -17.83 17.29
C ARG A 112 -1.07 -19.14 16.68
N ALA A 113 -0.97 -19.23 15.34
CA ALA A 113 -0.44 -20.41 14.64
C ALA A 113 1.10 -20.47 14.61
N VAL A 114 1.77 -19.33 14.75
CA VAL A 114 3.25 -19.24 14.77
C VAL A 114 3.81 -19.46 16.19
N GLY A 115 3.01 -19.30 17.24
CA GLY A 115 3.45 -19.35 18.64
C GLY A 115 3.46 -20.71 19.34
N THR A 116 3.33 -21.85 18.64
CA THR A 116 3.23 -23.19 19.25
C THR A 116 4.29 -24.19 18.78
N LEU A 117 5.49 -23.73 18.41
CA LEU A 117 6.61 -24.62 18.07
C LEU A 117 7.91 -24.15 18.75
N THR A 118 7.95 -24.14 20.08
CA THR A 118 9.21 -24.23 20.83
C THR A 118 8.97 -24.91 22.18
N ASN A 119 9.80 -25.93 22.44
CA ASN A 119 10.05 -26.69 23.67
C ASN A 119 9.13 -27.87 24.00
N GLU A 120 9.56 -29.08 23.62
CA GLU A 120 9.99 -30.21 24.48
C GLU A 120 10.97 -31.04 23.61
N GLY A 121 12.12 -31.59 23.99
CA GLY A 121 12.91 -31.70 25.20
C GLY A 121 14.05 -32.67 24.81
N ASP A 122 15.29 -32.21 24.81
CA ASP A 122 16.47 -33.01 24.46
C ASP A 122 17.06 -33.53 25.77
N SER A 123 16.83 -34.81 26.07
CA SER A 123 17.51 -35.54 27.15
C SER A 123 17.34 -37.04 26.97
N ASP A 124 18.28 -37.67 26.27
CA ASP A 124 18.64 -39.07 26.44
C ASP A 124 20.14 -39.16 26.16
N ASP A 125 20.94 -39.51 27.17
CA ASP A 125 22.14 -40.34 27.00
C ASP A 125 22.65 -40.80 28.38
N GLU A 126 22.76 -42.13 28.48
CA GLU A 126 23.45 -42.90 29.53
C GLU A 126 24.98 -42.68 29.51
#